data_AF-A0A1I5YZ01-F1
#
_entry.id   AF-A0A1I5YZ01-F1
#
_cell.length_a   1.000
_cell.length_b   1.000
_cell.length_c   1.000
_cell.angle_alpha   90.00
_cell.angle_beta   90.00
_cell.angle_gamma   90.00
#
_symmetry.space_group_name_H-M   'P 1'
#
loop_
_entity.id
_entity.type
_entity.pdbx_description
1 polymer ?
#
loop_
_entity_poly.entity_id
_entity_poly.type
_entity_poly.pdbx_seq_one_letter_code
_entity_poly.pdbx_strand_id
1 'polypeptide(L)'
;MVRPAAWADGLESTERDVVQAALQELLGPGPGFREPTTLLLALGLMHKVPACRALALEVFLLACTTGRLDPAALGTILGRFLAHEFVPVQRLADNLQQARAIDATTDDALLQVLNNLLPELPAAPLRNTKKLVELYAELTSRSGREPAEAIKTNLRSWQGTSALKQVVGELV
;
A
#
# COMPACT_ATOMS: atom_id res chain seq x y z
N MET A 1 29.80 -23.84 -2.98
CA MET A 1 30.19 -22.52 -3.49
C MET A 1 29.67 -21.48 -2.51
N VAL A 2 30.53 -20.97 -1.63
CA VAL A 2 30.14 -20.04 -0.55
C VAL A 2 30.25 -18.62 -1.09
N ARG A 3 29.13 -17.90 -1.21
CA ARG A 3 29.16 -16.46 -1.52
C ARG A 3 29.69 -15.70 -0.29
N PRO A 4 30.74 -14.88 -0.37
CA PRO A 4 31.23 -14.10 0.76
C PRO A 4 30.17 -13.05 1.16
N ALA A 5 29.85 -12.95 2.45
CA ALA A 5 28.85 -12.03 3.00
C ALA A 5 29.08 -10.56 2.56
N ALA A 6 30.33 -10.11 2.49
CA ALA A 6 30.68 -8.76 2.07
C ALA A 6 30.23 -8.40 0.63
N TRP A 7 30.14 -9.39 -0.26
CA TRP A 7 29.69 -9.18 -1.63
C TRP A 7 28.17 -9.08 -1.72
N ALA A 8 27.46 -9.81 -0.86
CA ALA A 8 26.00 -9.66 -0.71
C ALA A 8 25.66 -8.31 -0.09
N ASP A 9 26.39 -7.88 0.95
CA ASP A 9 26.16 -6.58 1.61
C ASP A 9 26.35 -5.39 0.65
N GLY A 10 27.38 -5.44 -0.22
CA GLY A 10 27.60 -4.39 -1.22
C GLY A 10 26.54 -4.34 -2.32
N LEU A 11 25.96 -5.49 -2.71
CA LEU A 11 24.85 -5.53 -3.66
C LEU A 11 23.56 -4.99 -3.01
N GLU A 12 23.28 -5.39 -1.76
CA GLU A 12 22.11 -4.90 -1.03
C GLU A 12 22.15 -3.39 -0.75
N SER A 13 23.34 -2.83 -0.48
CA SER A 13 23.50 -1.37 -0.35
C SER A 13 23.22 -0.67 -1.68
N THR A 14 23.77 -1.18 -2.78
CA THR A 14 23.61 -0.60 -4.11
C THR A 14 22.14 -0.61 -4.55
N GLU A 15 21.42 -1.72 -4.35
CA GLU A 15 19.99 -1.83 -4.65
C GLU A 15 19.16 -0.81 -3.86
N ARG A 16 19.42 -0.69 -2.55
CA ARG A 16 18.76 0.29 -1.69
C ARG A 16 19.02 1.72 -2.19
N ASP A 17 20.26 2.04 -2.47
CA ASP A 17 20.68 3.40 -2.83
C ASP A 17 20.07 3.83 -4.18
N VAL A 18 19.95 2.90 -5.14
CA VAL A 18 19.25 3.14 -6.42
C VAL A 18 17.77 3.43 -6.20
N VAL A 19 17.07 2.63 -5.38
CA VAL A 19 15.65 2.86 -5.09
C VAL A 19 15.45 4.19 -4.36
N GLN A 20 16.32 4.52 -3.40
CA GLN A 20 16.23 5.79 -2.67
C GLN A 20 16.48 6.99 -3.60
N ALA A 21 17.52 6.93 -4.44
CA ALA A 21 17.79 7.99 -5.41
C ALA A 21 16.60 8.18 -6.36
N ALA A 22 16.03 7.10 -6.89
CA ALA A 22 14.89 7.17 -7.79
C ALA A 22 13.63 7.75 -7.10
N LEU A 23 13.37 7.41 -5.84
CA LEU A 23 12.27 7.99 -5.06
C LEU A 23 12.52 9.47 -4.72
N GLN A 24 13.77 9.84 -4.40
CA GLN A 24 14.15 11.22 -4.09
C GLN A 24 13.85 12.16 -5.26
N GLU A 25 14.11 11.72 -6.50
CA GLU A 25 13.79 12.49 -7.71
C GLU A 25 12.28 12.74 -7.87
N LEU A 26 11.42 11.86 -7.33
CA LEU A 26 9.97 12.04 -7.39
C LEU A 26 9.45 13.11 -6.42
N LEU A 27 10.25 13.53 -5.44
CA LEU A 27 9.91 14.64 -4.54
C LEU A 27 9.99 16.00 -5.24
N GLY A 28 10.74 16.10 -6.34
CA GLY A 28 10.78 17.30 -7.17
C GLY A 28 9.49 17.51 -7.97
N PRO A 29 9.24 18.74 -8.48
CA PRO A 29 8.12 18.98 -9.38
C PRO A 29 8.25 18.13 -10.65
N GLY A 30 7.13 17.72 -11.24
CA GLY A 30 7.16 16.92 -12.45
C GLY A 30 5.78 16.50 -12.93
N PRO A 31 5.72 15.70 -14.00
CA PRO A 31 4.46 15.26 -14.57
C PRO A 31 3.73 14.29 -13.62
N GLY A 32 2.45 14.05 -13.92
CA GLY A 32 1.69 12.96 -13.32
C GLY A 32 2.39 11.62 -13.53
N PHE A 33 2.31 10.76 -12.51
CA PHE A 33 2.92 9.44 -12.50
C PHE A 33 2.29 8.58 -13.58
N ARG A 34 3.16 7.92 -14.34
CA ARG A 34 2.79 6.87 -15.28
C ARG A 34 3.06 5.52 -14.64
N GLU A 35 2.62 4.45 -15.30
CA GLU A 35 2.73 3.08 -14.80
C GLU A 35 4.12 2.73 -14.22
N PRO A 36 5.26 3.03 -14.87
CA PRO A 36 6.58 2.72 -14.29
C PRO A 36 6.86 3.47 -12.97
N THR A 37 6.42 4.72 -12.87
CA THR A 37 6.59 5.54 -11.66
C THR A 37 5.69 5.04 -10.53
N THR A 38 4.44 4.69 -10.85
CA THR A 38 3.51 4.09 -9.89
C THR A 38 4.03 2.73 -9.40
N LEU A 39 4.62 1.93 -10.28
CA LEU A 39 5.26 0.66 -9.92
C LEU A 39 6.46 0.86 -8.99
N LEU A 40 7.33 1.83 -9.30
CA LEU A 40 8.45 2.19 -8.42
C LEU A 40 7.96 2.62 -7.03
N LEU A 41 6.92 3.45 -6.97
CA LEU A 41 6.31 3.86 -5.71
C LEU A 41 5.77 2.66 -4.93
N ALA A 42 5.04 1.75 -5.59
CA ALA A 42 4.52 0.53 -4.97
C ALA A 42 5.65 -0.33 -4.37
N LEU A 43 6.73 -0.53 -5.12
CA LEU A 43 7.92 -1.25 -4.64
C LEU A 43 8.58 -0.53 -3.45
N GLY A 44 8.66 0.80 -3.50
CA GLY A 44 9.17 1.63 -2.42
C GLY A 44 8.36 1.49 -1.12
N LEU A 45 7.03 1.56 -1.21
CA LEU A 45 6.11 1.42 -0.07
C LEU A 45 6.21 0.04 0.60
N MET A 46 6.63 -0.97 -0.14
CA MET A 46 6.76 -2.36 0.32
C MET A 46 8.22 -2.80 0.54
N HIS A 47 9.17 -1.88 0.40
CA HIS A 47 10.59 -2.19 0.41
C HIS A 47 11.04 -2.81 1.74
N LYS A 48 12.04 -3.70 1.73
CA LYS A 48 12.53 -4.36 2.96
C LYS A 48 13.15 -3.37 3.95
N VAL A 49 13.83 -2.34 3.44
CA VAL A 49 14.53 -1.31 4.23
C VAL A 49 13.55 -0.22 4.69
N PRO A 50 13.45 0.09 6.00
CA PRO A 50 12.55 1.11 6.54
C PRO A 50 12.75 2.51 5.93
N ALA A 51 13.99 2.93 5.70
CA ALA A 51 14.29 4.24 5.12
C ALA A 51 13.70 4.42 3.72
N CYS A 52 13.71 3.37 2.87
CA CYS A 52 13.07 3.43 1.56
C CYS A 52 11.55 3.53 1.68
N ARG A 53 10.93 2.84 2.64
CA ARG A 53 9.48 2.90 2.87
C ARG A 53 9.03 4.27 3.36
N ALA A 54 9.81 4.88 4.24
CA ALA A 54 9.56 6.25 4.73
C ALA A 54 9.64 7.25 3.57
N LEU A 55 10.70 7.18 2.75
CA LEU A 55 10.83 8.03 1.58
C LEU A 55 9.71 7.81 0.55
N ALA A 56 9.32 6.56 0.31
CA ALA A 56 8.19 6.25 -0.56
C ALA A 56 6.86 6.77 0.01
N LEU A 57 6.69 6.78 1.33
CA LEU A 57 5.53 7.37 1.98
C LEU A 57 5.50 8.89 1.76
N GLU A 58 6.64 9.58 1.90
CA GLU A 58 6.73 11.01 1.58
C GLU A 58 6.37 11.30 0.12
N VAL A 59 6.87 10.49 -0.82
CA VAL A 59 6.51 10.59 -2.25
C VAL A 59 5.01 10.38 -2.44
N PHE A 60 4.41 9.40 -1.76
CA PHE A 60 2.97 9.15 -1.81
C PHE A 60 2.17 10.37 -1.34
N LEU A 61 2.51 10.94 -0.18
CA LEU A 61 1.84 12.11 0.39
C LEU A 61 1.94 13.33 -0.53
N LEU A 62 3.15 13.60 -1.05
CA LEU A 62 3.36 14.69 -2.00
C LEU A 62 2.58 14.46 -3.29
N ALA A 63 2.55 13.24 -3.81
CA ALA A 63 1.86 12.94 -5.06
C ALA A 63 0.33 13.02 -4.92
N CYS A 64 -0.22 12.76 -3.73
CA CYS A 64 -1.63 12.99 -3.41
C CYS A 64 -1.95 14.49 -3.44
N THR A 65 -1.18 15.29 -2.70
CA THR A 65 -1.41 16.75 -2.59
C THR A 65 -1.17 17.50 -3.91
N THR A 66 -0.26 17.01 -4.75
CA THR A 66 0.02 17.60 -6.07
C THR A 66 -0.82 17.02 -7.21
N GLY A 67 -1.70 16.05 -6.93
CA GLY A 67 -2.54 15.40 -7.95
C GLY A 67 -1.75 14.64 -9.01
N ARG A 68 -0.51 14.22 -8.70
CA ARG A 68 0.36 13.49 -9.63
C ARG A 68 0.10 11.99 -9.61
N LEU A 69 -0.47 11.45 -8.53
CA LEU A 69 -0.73 10.03 -8.38
C LEU A 69 -2.14 9.67 -8.88
N ASP A 70 -2.24 8.57 -9.62
CA ASP A 70 -3.49 7.82 -9.77
C ASP A 70 -3.57 6.79 -8.61
N PRO A 71 -4.43 7.02 -7.60
CA PRO A 71 -4.49 6.13 -6.43
C PRO A 71 -5.10 4.76 -6.76
N ALA A 72 -5.99 4.69 -7.75
CA ALA A 72 -6.61 3.44 -8.15
C ALA A 72 -5.59 2.50 -8.80
N ALA A 73 -4.78 3.02 -9.73
CA ALA A 73 -3.69 2.27 -10.34
C ALA A 73 -2.69 1.75 -9.31
N LEU A 74 -2.32 2.58 -8.32
CA LEU A 74 -1.45 2.16 -7.22
C LEU A 74 -2.09 1.03 -6.39
N GLY A 75 -3.38 1.16 -6.06
CA GLY A 75 -4.13 0.14 -5.33
C GLY A 75 -4.12 -1.21 -6.03
N THR A 76 -4.41 -1.25 -7.33
CA THR A 76 -4.37 -2.49 -8.13
C THR A 76 -2.98 -3.12 -8.14
N ILE A 77 -1.92 -2.33 -8.34
CA ILE A 77 -0.54 -2.83 -8.35
C ILE A 77 -0.17 -3.44 -6.98
N LEU A 78 -0.45 -2.73 -5.89
CA LEU A 78 -0.19 -3.20 -4.53
C LEU A 78 -0.99 -4.47 -4.23
N GLY A 79 -2.26 -4.51 -4.61
CA GLY A 79 -3.14 -5.66 -4.44
C GLY A 79 -2.59 -6.92 -5.11
N ARG A 80 -2.15 -6.80 -6.37
CA ARG A 80 -1.52 -7.91 -7.11
C ARG A 80 -0.23 -8.40 -6.44
N PHE A 81 0.63 -7.50 -5.97
CA PHE A 81 1.83 -7.91 -5.23
C PHE A 81 1.49 -8.70 -3.97
N LEU A 82 0.48 -8.27 -3.20
CA LEU A 82 0.04 -8.99 -2.00
C LEU A 82 -0.64 -10.31 -2.33
N ALA A 83 -1.46 -10.37 -3.38
CA ALA A 83 -2.13 -11.60 -3.82
C ALA A 83 -1.14 -12.70 -4.23
N HIS A 84 0.02 -12.32 -4.77
CA HIS A 84 1.13 -13.21 -5.08
C HIS A 84 2.11 -13.41 -3.91
N GLU A 85 1.77 -12.92 -2.71
CA GLU A 85 2.59 -13.01 -1.50
C GLU A 85 4.02 -12.48 -1.67
N PHE A 86 4.22 -11.51 -2.59
CA PHE A 86 5.52 -10.91 -2.88
C PHE A 86 6.14 -10.26 -1.63
N VAL A 87 5.28 -9.70 -0.78
CA VAL A 87 5.65 -9.19 0.54
C VAL A 87 4.58 -9.51 1.59
N PRO A 88 4.94 -9.57 2.88
CA PRO A 88 3.96 -9.69 3.95
C PRO A 88 3.01 -8.49 3.97
N VAL A 89 1.70 -8.75 4.02
CA VAL A 89 0.64 -7.73 4.09
C VAL A 89 0.90 -6.68 5.18
N GLN A 90 1.39 -7.13 6.33
CA GLN A 90 1.71 -6.26 7.46
C GLN A 90 2.68 -5.13 7.09
N ARG A 91 3.66 -5.38 6.21
CA ARG A 91 4.67 -4.38 5.83
C ARG A 91 4.03 -3.19 5.14
N LEU A 92 3.10 -3.44 4.23
CA LEU A 92 2.34 -2.40 3.56
C LEU A 92 1.36 -1.74 4.53
N ALA A 93 0.63 -2.54 5.30
CA ALA A 93 -0.38 -2.05 6.24
C ALA A 93 0.22 -1.05 7.25
N ASP A 94 1.33 -1.42 7.90
CA ASP A 94 2.01 -0.57 8.87
C ASP A 94 2.55 0.73 8.23
N ASN A 95 2.88 0.71 6.93
CA ASN A 95 3.31 1.90 6.21
C ASN A 95 2.13 2.82 5.86
N LEU A 96 1.05 2.29 5.28
CA LEU A 96 -0.14 3.09 4.90
C LEU A 96 -0.86 3.67 6.12
N GLN A 97 -0.83 2.99 7.25
CA GLN A 97 -1.39 3.47 8.51
C GLN A 97 -0.78 4.82 8.96
N GLN A 98 0.45 5.15 8.54
CA GLN A 98 1.11 6.41 8.87
C GLN A 98 0.62 7.59 8.01
N ALA A 99 -0.01 7.33 6.85
CA ALA A 99 -0.53 8.38 5.97
C ALA A 99 -1.94 8.85 6.35
N ARG A 100 -2.63 8.15 7.25
CA ARG A 100 -4.01 8.48 7.63
C ARG A 100 -4.07 9.76 8.45
N ALA A 101 -5.18 10.49 8.32
CA ALA A 101 -5.50 11.68 9.11
C ALA A 101 -4.45 12.81 9.02
N ILE A 102 -3.62 12.81 7.97
CA ILE A 102 -2.73 13.93 7.65
C ILE A 102 -3.54 15.07 7.04
N ASP A 103 -4.36 14.77 6.03
CA ASP A 103 -5.27 15.69 5.38
C ASP A 103 -6.36 14.91 4.58
N ALA A 104 -7.46 15.60 4.25
CA ALA A 104 -8.60 14.97 3.57
C ALA A 104 -8.27 14.44 2.17
N THR A 105 -7.32 15.04 1.45
CA THR A 105 -6.90 14.61 0.10
C THR A 105 -6.14 13.29 0.19
N THR A 106 -5.21 13.20 1.14
CA THR A 106 -4.45 11.98 1.40
C THR A 106 -5.38 10.85 1.86
N ASP A 107 -6.35 11.12 2.72
CA ASP A 107 -7.31 10.10 3.17
C ASP A 107 -8.24 9.62 2.05
N ASP A 108 -8.67 10.52 1.16
CA ASP A 108 -9.41 10.15 -0.05
C ASP A 108 -8.57 9.26 -0.98
N ALA A 109 -7.30 9.63 -1.21
CA ALA A 109 -6.38 8.82 -2.01
C ALA A 109 -6.10 7.45 -1.37
N LEU A 110 -5.92 7.38 -0.05
CA LEU A 110 -5.78 6.11 0.67
C LEU A 110 -7.03 5.24 0.53
N LEU A 111 -8.22 5.82 0.63
CA LEU A 111 -9.47 5.10 0.45
C LEU A 111 -9.58 4.55 -0.98
N GLN A 112 -9.19 5.34 -2.00
CA GLN A 112 -9.13 4.89 -3.38
C GLN A 112 -8.10 3.76 -3.59
N VAL A 113 -6.92 3.85 -2.98
CA VAL A 113 -5.91 2.78 -2.98
C VAL A 113 -6.51 1.50 -2.41
N LEU A 114 -7.13 1.56 -1.23
CA LEU A 114 -7.71 0.38 -0.57
C LEU A 114 -8.92 -0.18 -1.35
N ASN A 115 -9.71 0.69 -1.98
CA ASN A 115 -10.82 0.30 -2.84
C ASN A 115 -10.39 -0.59 -4.01
N ASN A 116 -9.18 -0.38 -4.52
CA ASN A 116 -8.64 -1.13 -5.65
C ASN A 116 -7.66 -2.24 -5.21
N LEU A 117 -7.10 -2.16 -4.01
CA LEU A 117 -6.21 -3.17 -3.44
C LEU A 117 -6.98 -4.36 -2.89
N LEU A 118 -7.99 -4.12 -2.06
CA LEU A 118 -8.69 -5.17 -1.33
C LEU A 118 -9.42 -6.19 -2.23
N PRO A 119 -10.00 -5.82 -3.40
CA PRO A 119 -10.60 -6.79 -4.33
C PRO A 119 -9.59 -7.76 -4.95
N GLU A 120 -8.33 -7.34 -5.12
CA GLU A 120 -7.28 -8.17 -5.72
C GLU A 120 -6.81 -9.28 -4.76
N LEU A 121 -7.08 -9.14 -3.45
CA LEU A 121 -6.70 -10.14 -2.46
C LEU A 121 -7.54 -11.43 -2.60
N PRO A 122 -6.97 -12.60 -2.26
CA PRO A 122 -7.69 -13.86 -2.33
C PRO A 122 -8.88 -13.93 -1.35
N ALA A 123 -9.87 -14.75 -1.71
CA ALA A 123 -11.06 -14.98 -0.87
C ALA A 123 -10.71 -15.53 0.53
N ALA A 124 -9.64 -16.34 0.63
CA ALA A 124 -9.04 -16.71 1.89
C ALA A 124 -8.13 -15.58 2.38
N PRO A 125 -8.37 -14.98 3.55
CA PRO A 125 -7.63 -13.80 3.98
C PRO A 125 -6.17 -14.15 4.25
N LEU A 126 -5.26 -13.36 3.68
CA LEU A 126 -3.83 -13.45 3.96
C LEU A 126 -3.54 -13.09 5.42
N ARG A 127 -2.40 -13.55 5.94
CA ARG A 127 -1.97 -13.21 7.29
C ARG A 127 -1.84 -11.69 7.45
N ASN A 128 -2.38 -11.17 8.55
CA ASN A 128 -2.39 -9.74 8.89
C ASN A 128 -3.30 -8.85 8.01
N THR A 129 -4.19 -9.41 7.18
CA THR A 129 -5.20 -8.66 6.41
C THR A 129 -6.07 -7.76 7.30
N LYS A 130 -6.29 -8.15 8.58
CA LYS A 130 -7.05 -7.36 9.56
C LYS A 130 -6.63 -5.90 9.62
N LYS A 131 -5.33 -5.60 9.63
CA LYS A 131 -4.82 -4.23 9.72
C LYS A 131 -5.21 -3.35 8.53
N LEU A 132 -5.29 -3.94 7.33
CA LEU A 132 -5.75 -3.22 6.13
C LEU A 132 -7.26 -2.98 6.19
N VAL A 133 -8.03 -3.97 6.66
CA VAL A 133 -9.49 -3.83 6.79
C VAL A 133 -9.84 -2.83 7.90
N GLU A 134 -9.10 -2.78 9.00
CA GLU A 134 -9.25 -1.76 10.05
C GLU A 134 -8.97 -0.36 9.51
N LEU A 135 -7.88 -0.18 8.75
CA LEU A 135 -7.60 1.09 8.07
C LEU A 135 -8.74 1.50 7.14
N TYR A 136 -9.24 0.55 6.35
CA TYR A 136 -10.32 0.78 5.42
C TYR A 136 -11.62 1.17 6.13
N ALA A 137 -11.98 0.49 7.22
CA ALA A 137 -13.15 0.82 8.04
C ALA A 137 -13.06 2.24 8.62
N GLU A 138 -11.89 2.60 9.16
CA GLU A 138 -11.63 3.94 9.71
C GLU A 138 -11.80 5.03 8.63
N LEU A 139 -11.21 4.85 7.46
CA LEU A 139 -11.31 5.81 6.35
C LEU A 139 -12.73 5.91 5.80
N THR A 140 -13.41 4.77 5.66
CA THR A 140 -14.81 4.70 5.20
C THR A 140 -15.73 5.45 6.15
N SER A 141 -15.62 5.18 7.45
CA SER A 141 -16.38 5.86 8.51
C SER A 141 -16.16 7.37 8.50
N ARG A 142 -14.90 7.82 8.39
CA ARG A 142 -14.57 9.26 8.33
C ARG A 142 -15.05 9.94 7.05
N SER A 143 -15.03 9.23 5.92
CA SER A 143 -15.49 9.77 4.63
C SER A 143 -17.01 9.79 4.50
N GLY A 144 -17.73 9.01 5.31
CA GLY A 144 -19.17 8.80 5.19
C GLY A 144 -19.60 8.06 3.90
N ARG A 145 -18.66 7.48 3.16
CA ARG A 145 -18.93 6.73 1.93
C ARG A 145 -19.24 5.28 2.25
N GLU A 146 -20.04 4.64 1.41
CA GLU A 146 -20.25 3.20 1.50
C GLU A 146 -19.08 2.43 0.87
N PRO A 147 -18.81 1.20 1.33
CA PRO A 147 -17.81 0.35 0.71
C PRO A 147 -18.08 0.05 -0.76
N ALA A 148 -17.04 0.09 -1.60
CA ALA A 148 -17.17 -0.22 -3.01
C ALA A 148 -17.67 -1.66 -3.23
N GLU A 149 -18.59 -1.84 -4.19
CA GLU A 149 -19.18 -3.15 -4.52
C GLU A 149 -18.14 -4.25 -4.78
N ALA A 150 -17.04 -3.89 -5.45
CA ALA A 150 -15.95 -4.81 -5.76
C ALA A 150 -15.34 -5.47 -4.50
N ILE A 151 -15.35 -4.77 -3.36
CA ILE A 151 -14.77 -5.25 -2.10
C ILE A 151 -15.78 -6.10 -1.32
N LYS A 152 -17.09 -5.87 -1.50
CA LYS A 152 -18.14 -6.55 -0.72
C LYS A 152 -18.04 -8.07 -0.82
N THR A 153 -17.63 -8.61 -1.96
CA THR A 153 -17.39 -10.06 -2.14
C THR A 153 -16.33 -10.58 -1.17
N ASN A 154 -15.17 -9.92 -1.11
CA ASN A 154 -14.06 -10.31 -0.23
C ASN A 154 -14.39 -10.05 1.24
N LEU A 155 -15.09 -8.96 1.57
CA LEU A 155 -15.55 -8.72 2.94
C LEU A 155 -16.48 -9.84 3.42
N ARG A 156 -17.45 -10.26 2.61
CA ARG A 156 -18.35 -11.38 2.96
C ARG A 156 -17.61 -12.69 3.15
N SER A 157 -16.61 -13.01 2.31
CA SER A 157 -15.81 -14.22 2.50
C SER A 157 -14.98 -14.15 3.79
N TRP A 158 -14.46 -12.97 4.13
CA TRP A 158 -13.67 -12.74 5.34
C TRP A 158 -14.50 -12.69 6.62
N GLN A 159 -15.81 -12.41 6.54
CA GLN A 159 -16.72 -12.40 7.69
C GLN A 159 -16.75 -13.75 8.44
N GLY A 160 -16.53 -14.85 7.73
CA GLY A 160 -16.43 -16.19 8.31
C GLY A 160 -15.17 -16.43 9.16
N THR A 161 -14.17 -15.54 9.08
CA THR A 161 -12.93 -15.63 9.85
C THR A 161 -13.08 -14.89 11.17
N SER A 162 -12.90 -15.59 12.30
CA SER A 162 -13.07 -15.01 13.65
C SER A 162 -12.28 -13.73 13.88
N ALA A 163 -11.07 -13.63 13.33
CA ALA A 163 -10.20 -12.45 13.45
C ALA A 163 -10.71 -11.21 12.70
N LEU A 164 -11.53 -11.38 11.66
CA LEU A 164 -12.03 -10.30 10.79
C LEU A 164 -13.51 -9.99 11.02
N LYS A 165 -14.25 -10.92 11.62
CA LYS A 165 -15.71 -10.84 11.82
C LYS A 165 -16.19 -9.51 12.41
N GLN A 166 -15.50 -9.00 13.44
CA GLN A 166 -15.88 -7.73 14.08
C GLN A 166 -15.75 -6.55 13.12
N VAL A 167 -14.56 -6.36 12.54
CA VAL A 167 -14.24 -5.21 11.68
C VAL A 167 -15.05 -5.25 10.39
N VAL A 168 -15.25 -6.43 9.81
CA VAL A 168 -16.08 -6.61 8.61
C VAL A 168 -17.55 -6.32 8.91
N GLY A 169 -18.05 -6.66 10.10
CA GLY A 169 -19.44 -6.38 10.49
C GLY A 169 -19.76 -4.90 10.61
N GLU A 170 -18.77 -4.02 10.75
CA GLU A 170 -18.95 -2.57 10.71
C GLU A 170 -19.05 -2.03 9.27
N LEU A 171 -18.69 -2.85 8.28
CA LEU A 171 -18.62 -2.48 6.86
C LEU A 171 -19.69 -3.16 5.99
N VAL A 172 -20.34 -4.22 6.46
CA VAL A 172 -21.29 -5.06 5.69
C VAL A 172 -22.69 -4.99 6.27
#